data_AF-A0A7C6FXI5-F1
#
_entry.id   AF-A0A7C6FXI5-F1
#
_cell.length_a   1.000
_cell.length_b   1.000
_cell.length_c   1.000
_cell.angle_alpha   90.00
_cell.angle_beta   90.00
_cell.angle_gamma   90.00
#
_symmetry.space_group_name_H-M   'P 1'
#
loop_
_entity.id
_entity.type
_entity.pdbx_description
1 polymer ?
#
loop_
_entity_poly.entity_id
_entity_poly.type
_entity_poly.pdbx_seq_one_letter_code
_entity_poly.pdbx_strand_id
1 'polypeptide(L)'
;MLMLLAVFGLSNLIPNLFALVKSSALITSIANIILLIGMLYVYLERHLKIKSKFTTALVLFSLLFLAQNILFSVYFVYNLPETIINAILPLIFLGLEFAALTLLLMITRE
;
A
#
# COMPACT_ATOMS: atom_id res chain seq x y z
N MET A 1 10.84 15.83 -38.38
CA MET A 1 10.96 14.45 -37.88
C MET A 1 11.14 14.41 -36.35
N LEU A 2 12.12 15.10 -35.77
CA LEU A 2 12.31 15.21 -34.31
C LEU A 2 11.10 15.82 -33.56
N MET A 3 10.48 16.87 -34.12
CA MET A 3 9.29 17.51 -33.52
C MET A 3 8.06 16.58 -33.52
N LEU A 4 7.93 15.71 -34.52
CA LEU A 4 6.85 14.73 -34.60
C LEU A 4 7.07 13.60 -33.57
N LEU A 5 8.32 13.19 -33.36
CA LEU A 5 8.73 12.20 -32.36
C LEU A 5 8.51 12.70 -30.92
N ALA A 6 8.79 13.99 -30.66
CA ALA A 6 8.51 14.62 -29.37
C ALA A 6 7.01 14.69 -29.07
N VAL A 7 6.18 15.05 -30.06
CA VAL A 7 4.72 15.09 -29.93
C VAL A 7 4.14 13.67 -29.75
N PHE A 8 4.67 12.67 -30.46
CA PHE A 8 4.26 11.27 -30.29
C PHE A 8 4.69 10.71 -28.90
N GLY A 9 5.88 11.07 -28.44
CA GLY A 9 6.36 10.75 -27.09
C GLY A 9 5.50 11.39 -26.00
N LEU A 10 5.12 12.67 -26.17
CA LEU A 10 4.24 13.38 -25.25
C LEU A 10 2.80 12.85 -25.28
N SER A 11 2.30 12.46 -26.45
CA SER A 11 1.00 11.83 -26.64
C SER A 11 0.88 10.49 -25.91
N ASN A 12 1.98 9.74 -25.81
CA ASN A 12 2.02 8.46 -25.09
C ASN A 12 2.31 8.65 -23.58
N LEU A 13 2.84 9.79 -23.17
CA LEU A 13 3.13 10.09 -21.76
C LEU A 13 1.87 10.23 -20.91
N ILE A 14 0.88 11.01 -21.38
CA ILE A 14 -0.38 11.24 -20.64
C ILE A 14 -1.13 9.93 -20.34
N PRO A 15 -1.43 9.06 -21.33
CA PRO A 15 -2.12 7.80 -21.07
C PRO A 15 -1.30 6.83 -20.21
N ASN A 16 0.04 6.80 -20.36
CA ASN A 16 0.90 5.98 -19.51
C ASN A 16 0.91 6.46 -18.06
N LEU A 17 1.02 7.78 -17.82
CA LEU A 17 0.96 8.35 -16.47
C LEU A 17 -0.41 8.08 -15.82
N PHE A 18 -1.49 8.20 -16.59
CA PHE A 18 -2.84 7.88 -16.11
C PHE A 18 -2.99 6.39 -15.74
N ALA A 19 -2.48 5.48 -16.57
CA ALA A 19 -2.46 4.05 -16.25
C ALA A 19 -1.65 3.77 -14.97
N LEU A 20 -0.50 4.45 -14.81
CA LEU A 20 0.38 4.30 -13.66
C LEU A 20 -0.31 4.75 -12.36
N VAL A 21 -1.01 5.89 -12.38
CA VAL A 21 -1.79 6.39 -11.24
C VAL A 21 -2.97 5.47 -10.88
N LYS A 22 -3.59 4.80 -11.86
CA LYS A 22 -4.63 3.81 -11.57
C LYS A 22 -4.07 2.57 -10.89
N SER A 23 -2.92 2.10 -11.35
CA SER A 23 -2.25 0.92 -10.80
C SER A 23 -1.56 1.19 -9.45
N SER A 24 -1.23 2.44 -9.13
CA SER A 24 -0.45 2.76 -7.93
C SER A 24 -1.17 2.39 -6.64
N ALA A 25 -2.48 2.61 -6.54
CA ALA A 25 -3.25 2.22 -5.35
C ALA A 25 -3.20 0.71 -5.09
N LEU A 26 -3.31 -0.09 -6.15
CA LEU A 26 -3.17 -1.54 -6.07
C LEU A 26 -1.74 -1.94 -5.65
N ILE A 27 -0.72 -1.33 -6.25
CA ILE A 27 0.69 -1.59 -5.91
C ILE A 27 0.97 -1.24 -4.44
N THR A 28 0.50 -0.08 -3.96
CA THR A 28 0.67 0.34 -2.56
C THR A 28 -0.04 -0.60 -1.60
N SER A 29 -1.26 -1.04 -1.95
CA SER A 29 -1.99 -2.02 -1.14
C SER A 29 -1.25 -3.36 -1.03
N ILE A 30 -0.68 -3.87 -2.13
CA ILE A 30 0.15 -5.08 -2.11
C ILE A 30 1.42 -4.88 -1.27
N ALA A 31 2.08 -3.72 -1.41
CA ALA A 31 3.26 -3.40 -0.61
C ALA A 31 2.93 -3.39 0.89
N ASN A 32 1.79 -2.81 1.29
CA ASN A 32 1.30 -2.84 2.67
C ASN A 32 1.07 -4.27 3.17
N ILE A 33 0.46 -5.15 2.36
CA ILE A 33 0.25 -6.56 2.73
C ILE A 33 1.58 -7.23 3.07
N ILE A 34 2.60 -7.07 2.21
CA ILE A 34 3.93 -7.66 2.42
C ILE A 34 4.55 -7.12 3.71
N LEU A 35 4.46 -5.81 3.95
CA LEU A 35 5.03 -5.15 5.12
C LEU A 35 4.33 -5.60 6.41
N LEU A 36 2.99 -5.71 6.38
CA LEU A 36 2.16 -6.20 7.48
C LEU A 36 2.44 -7.66 7.83
N ILE A 37 2.65 -8.52 6.84
CA ILE A 37 3.06 -9.92 7.08
C ILE A 37 4.41 -9.94 7.80
N GLY A 38 5.37 -9.13 7.36
CA GLY A 38 6.67 -9.00 8.02
C GLY A 38 6.55 -8.52 9.47
N MET A 39 5.71 -7.51 9.73
CA MET A 39 5.45 -7.02 11.08
C MET A 39 4.76 -8.07 11.95
N LEU A 40 3.76 -8.77 11.42
CA LEU A 40 3.05 -9.84 12.13
C LEU A 40 4.01 -10.94 12.57
N TYR A 41 4.97 -11.32 11.72
CA TYR A 41 5.98 -12.30 12.08
C TYR A 41 6.82 -11.84 13.29
N VAL A 42 7.32 -10.59 13.25
CA VAL A 42 8.11 -10.00 14.36
C VAL A 42 7.27 -9.89 15.64
N TYR A 43 6.01 -9.48 15.51
CA TYR A 43 5.12 -9.26 16.65
C TYR A 43 4.68 -10.56 17.31
N LEU A 44 4.41 -11.60 16.51
CA LEU A 44 4.11 -12.94 17.01
C LEU A 44 5.30 -13.53 17.76
N GLU A 45 6.53 -13.37 17.24
CA GLU A 45 7.73 -13.86 17.92
C GLU A 45 7.93 -13.18 19.29
N ARG A 46 7.74 -11.86 19.37
CA ARG A 46 7.78 -11.12 20.65
C ARG A 46 6.62 -11.50 21.58
N HIS A 47 5.42 -11.74 21.06
CA HIS A 47 4.25 -12.13 21.85
C HIS A 47 4.46 -13.46 22.57
N LEU A 48 5.07 -14.43 21.88
CA LEU A 48 5.41 -15.73 22.47
C LEU A 48 6.44 -15.63 23.59
N LYS A 49 7.34 -14.64 23.54
CA LYS A 49 8.39 -14.43 24.57
C LYS A 49 7.92 -13.56 25.74
N ILE A 50 7.13 -12.52 25.47
CA ILE A 50 6.66 -11.55 26.46
C ILE A 50 5.17 -11.31 26.20
N LYS A 51 4.31 -12.03 26.94
CA LYS A 51 2.85 -11.86 26.90
C LYS A 51 2.45 -10.51 27.51
N SER A 52 2.65 -9.42 26.77
CA SER A 52 2.18 -8.09 27.13
C SER A 52 0.87 -7.77 26.42
N LYS A 53 -0.06 -7.11 27.12
CA LYS A 53 -1.30 -6.56 26.54
C LYS A 53 -1.01 -5.63 25.35
N PHE A 54 0.14 -4.96 25.37
CA PHE A 54 0.61 -4.07 24.30
C PHE A 54 0.91 -4.84 23.00
N THR A 55 1.67 -5.95 23.07
CA THR A 55 2.00 -6.77 21.90
C THR A 55 0.77 -7.42 21.29
N THR A 56 -0.19 -7.85 22.12
CA THR A 56 -1.48 -8.38 21.63
C THR A 56 -2.26 -7.33 20.83
N ALA A 57 -2.30 -6.08 21.30
CA ALA A 57 -2.95 -4.99 20.59
C ALA A 57 -2.26 -4.70 19.25
N LEU A 58 -0.92 -4.74 19.22
CA LEU A 58 -0.13 -4.58 17.99
C LEU A 58 -0.42 -5.68 16.96
N VAL A 59 -0.48 -6.94 17.40
CA VAL A 59 -0.83 -8.09 16.53
C VAL A 59 -2.25 -7.94 15.96
N LEU A 60 -3.23 -7.60 16.80
CA LEU A 60 -4.61 -7.39 16.36
C LEU A 60 -4.73 -6.20 15.40
N PHE A 61 -4.00 -5.12 15.67
CA PHE A 61 -3.93 -3.95 14.80
C PHE A 61 -3.35 -4.35 13.43
N SER A 62 -2.21 -5.03 13.39
CA SER A 62 -1.62 -5.51 12.14
C SER A 62 -2.53 -6.50 11.40
N LEU A 63 -3.26 -7.38 12.09
CA LEU A 63 -4.25 -8.26 11.46
C LEU A 63 -5.42 -7.51 10.83
N LEU A 64 -5.94 -6.47 11.50
CA LEU A 64 -7.03 -5.65 11.00
C LEU A 64 -6.60 -4.89 9.75
N PHE A 65 -5.43 -4.26 9.79
CA PHE A 65 -4.85 -3.59 8.62
C PHE A 65 -4.52 -4.57 7.49
N LEU A 66 -4.08 -5.79 7.80
CA LEU A 66 -3.84 -6.82 6.79
C LEU A 66 -5.14 -7.18 6.07
N ALA A 67 -6.22 -7.42 6.82
CA ALA A 67 -7.53 -7.70 6.25
C ALA A 67 -8.04 -6.52 5.40
N GLN A 68 -7.89 -5.29 5.89
CA GLN A 68 -8.25 -4.07 5.14
C GLN A 68 -7.48 -3.97 3.81
N ASN A 69 -6.15 -4.18 3.81
CA ASN A 69 -5.38 -4.12 2.57
C ASN A 69 -5.73 -5.26 1.60
N ILE A 70 -6.00 -6.47 2.09
CA ILE A 70 -6.48 -7.56 1.23
C ILE A 70 -7.80 -7.16 0.57
N LEU A 71 -8.76 -6.61 1.34
CA LEU A 71 -10.04 -6.15 0.80
C LEU A 71 -9.85 -5.04 -0.24
N PHE A 72 -8.97 -4.06 0.01
CA PHE A 72 -8.66 -3.02 -0.97
C PHE A 72 -7.99 -3.58 -2.23
N SER A 73 -7.03 -4.49 -2.08
CA SER A 73 -6.34 -5.11 -3.21
C SER A 73 -7.34 -5.88 -4.10
N VAL A 74 -8.20 -6.69 -3.48
CA VAL A 74 -9.28 -7.41 -4.17
C VAL A 74 -10.24 -6.42 -4.84
N TYR A 75 -10.64 -5.35 -4.16
CA TYR A 75 -11.49 -4.31 -4.72
C TYR A 75 -10.86 -3.66 -5.96
N PHE A 76 -9.59 -3.30 -5.93
CA PHE A 76 -8.90 -2.67 -7.06
C PHE A 76 -8.65 -3.61 -8.24
N VAL A 77 -8.57 -4.93 -8.00
CA VAL A 77 -8.51 -5.92 -9.08
C VAL A 77 -9.82 -5.95 -9.88
N TYR A 78 -10.97 -5.86 -9.21
CA TYR A 78 -12.28 -5.90 -9.88
C TYR A 78 -12.81 -4.53 -10.31
N ASN A 79 -12.43 -3.47 -9.60
CA ASN A 79 -12.90 -2.10 -9.80
C ASN A 79 -11.72 -1.14 -9.88
N LEU A 80 -11.05 -1.11 -11.04
CA LEU A 80 -10.04 -0.10 -11.28
C LEU A 80 -10.69 1.29 -11.33
N PRO A 81 -10.14 2.29 -10.63
CA PRO A 81 -10.70 3.63 -10.64
C PRO A 81 -10.75 4.18 -12.07
N GLU A 82 -11.94 4.59 -12.52
CA GLU A 82 -12.13 5.13 -13.87
C GLU A 82 -11.50 6.51 -14.02
N THR A 83 -11.46 7.29 -12.94
CA THR A 83 -10.94 8.67 -12.88
C THR A 83 -9.75 8.80 -11.93
N ILE A 84 -8.87 9.79 -12.19
CA ILE A 84 -7.74 10.12 -11.29
C ILE A 84 -8.24 10.47 -9.90
N ILE A 85 -9.33 11.22 -9.79
CA ILE A 85 -9.88 11.69 -8.51
C ILE A 85 -10.24 10.51 -7.62
N ASN A 86 -10.84 9.45 -8.20
CA ASN A 86 -11.19 8.23 -7.48
C ASN A 86 -9.95 7.38 -7.12
N ALA A 87 -8.82 7.57 -7.80
CA ALA A 87 -7.55 6.91 -7.48
C ALA A 87 -6.73 7.66 -6.42
N ILE A 88 -6.84 8.99 -6.32
CA ILE A 88 -6.07 9.82 -5.38
C ILE A 88 -6.44 9.52 -3.93
N LEU A 89 -7.74 9.48 -3.59
CA LEU A 89 -8.17 9.32 -2.20
C LEU A 89 -7.68 8.00 -1.59
N PRO A 90 -7.85 6.84 -2.26
CA PRO A 90 -7.31 5.58 -1.75
C PRO A 90 -5.78 5.56 -1.75
N LEU A 91 -5.14 6.19 -2.73
CA LEU A 91 -3.68 6.26 -2.79
C LEU A 91 -3.10 7.03 -1.59
N ILE A 92 -3.69 8.17 -1.22
CA ILE A 92 -3.27 8.93 -0.04
C ILE A 92 -3.47 8.09 1.22
N PHE A 93 -4.63 7.44 1.35
CA PHE A 93 -4.95 6.62 2.52
C PHE A 93 -3.97 5.44 2.66
N LEU A 94 -3.80 4.64 1.60
CA LEU A 94 -2.88 3.50 1.58
C LEU A 94 -1.41 3.92 1.71
N GLY A 95 -1.04 5.07 1.14
CA GLY A 95 0.31 5.62 1.23
C GLY A 95 0.66 6.11 2.63
N LEU A 96 -0.27 6.79 3.32
CA LEU A 96 -0.10 7.16 4.72
C LEU A 96 -0.01 5.92 5.61
N GLU A 97 -0.80 4.89 5.30
CA GLU A 97 -0.74 3.61 6.00
C GLU A 97 0.64 2.96 5.84
N PHE A 98 1.17 2.90 4.62
CA PHE A 98 2.52 2.40 4.35
C PHE A 98 3.58 3.13 5.17
N ALA A 99 3.51 4.45 5.21
CA ALA A 99 4.42 5.28 5.99
C ALA A 99 4.30 4.99 7.50
N ALA A 100 3.07 4.88 8.02
CA ALA A 100 2.83 4.55 9.41
C ALA A 100 3.37 3.16 9.79
N LEU A 101 3.15 2.16 8.94
CA LEU A 101 3.65 0.80 9.14
C LEU A 101 5.18 0.74 9.09
N THR A 102 5.79 1.48 8.16
CA THR A 102 7.25 1.58 8.05
C THR A 102 7.86 2.22 9.30
N LEU A 103 7.28 3.30 9.80
CA LEU A 103 7.71 3.94 11.05
C LEU A 103 7.54 3.00 12.26
N LEU A 104 6.41 2.32 12.34
CA LEU A 104 6.13 1.38 13.43
C LEU A 104 7.13 0.20 13.40
N LEU A 105 7.46 -0.33 12.21
CA LEU A 105 8.47 -1.36 12.04
C LEU A 105 9.86 -0.86 12.43
N MET A 106 10.22 0.36 12.04
CA MET A 106 11.50 0.98 12.43
C MET A 106 11.64 1.07 13.95
N ILE A 107 10.63 1.59 14.64
CA ILE A 107 10.63 1.71 16.11
C ILE A 107 10.63 0.35 16.80
N THR A 108 9.99 -0.67 16.20
CA THR A 108 9.95 -2.01 16.82
C THR A 108 11.28 -2.78 16.68
N ARG A 109 12.12 -2.39 15.71
CA ARG A 109 13.41 -3.06 15.43
C ARG A 109 14.55 -2.54 16.30
N GLU A 110 14.46 -1.30 16.79
CA GLU A 110 15.30 -0.77 17.87
C GLU A 110 15.00 -1.47 19.22
#